data_AF-A0A2J6HLE2-F1
#
_entry.id   AF-A0A2J6HLE2-F1
#
_cell.length_a   1.000
_cell.length_b   1.000
_cell.length_c   1.000
_cell.angle_alpha   90.00
_cell.angle_beta   90.00
_cell.angle_gamma   90.00
#
_symmetry.space_group_name_H-M   'P 1'
#
loop_
_entity.id
_entity.type
_entity.pdbx_description
1 polymer ?
#
loop_
_entity_poly.entity_id
_entity_poly.type
_entity_poly.pdbx_seq_one_letter_code
_entity_poly.pdbx_strand_id
1 'polypeptide(L)'
;MKTSLLISALLLTFSVMAQNNVHIGMSEAELQSEFKNLEQSTYENTVTYTRPDTLYGLDSEWGYKFEDHKLNWIYFMRYEDELTDANFKSYLEACEKLIKDYTRIYGVPDSIINGDKTFKDPYIERHWGYDVLEARWYDADGMKIKIRFTFMGGKGEYHFILTIDMFDKSYPYF
;
A
#
# COMPACT_ATOMS: atom_id res chain seq x y z
N MET A 1 -46.22 1.78 -24.76
CA MET A 1 -45.53 1.68 -23.45
C MET A 1 -44.05 1.47 -23.72
N LYS A 2 -43.20 2.42 -23.32
CA LYS A 2 -41.75 2.38 -23.59
C LYS A 2 -41.07 1.57 -22.48
N THR A 3 -40.41 0.51 -22.89
CA THR A 3 -39.55 -0.35 -22.06
C THR A 3 -38.26 0.42 -21.76
N SER A 4 -38.05 0.81 -20.49
CA SER A 4 -36.77 1.37 -20.06
C SER A 4 -35.78 0.24 -19.84
N LEU A 5 -34.72 0.23 -20.65
CA LEU A 5 -33.58 -0.67 -20.58
C LEU A 5 -32.77 -0.32 -19.32
N LEU A 6 -32.66 -1.25 -18.36
CA LEU A 6 -31.66 -1.19 -17.30
C LEU A 6 -30.30 -1.53 -17.93
N ILE A 7 -29.41 -0.56 -18.06
CA ILE A 7 -28.00 -0.81 -18.36
C ILE A 7 -27.33 -1.13 -17.02
N SER A 8 -27.17 -2.42 -16.73
CA SER A 8 -26.32 -2.90 -15.65
C SER A 8 -24.87 -2.55 -15.98
N ALA A 9 -24.33 -1.53 -15.29
CA ALA A 9 -22.90 -1.25 -15.30
C ALA A 9 -22.16 -2.38 -14.56
N LEU A 10 -21.65 -3.35 -15.33
CA LEU A 10 -20.71 -4.35 -14.87
C LEU A 10 -19.34 -3.66 -14.68
N LEU A 11 -19.13 -3.05 -13.51
CA LEU A 11 -17.84 -2.46 -13.17
C LEU A 11 -16.85 -3.58 -12.85
N LEU A 12 -15.84 -3.68 -13.71
CA LEU A 12 -14.73 -4.61 -13.74
C LEU A 12 -14.00 -4.71 -12.39
N THR A 13 -14.07 -5.86 -11.72
CA THR A 13 -13.24 -6.18 -10.54
C THR A 13 -11.92 -6.86 -10.95
N PHE A 14 -11.18 -6.28 -11.90
CA PHE A 14 -10.00 -6.96 -12.49
C PHE A 14 -8.63 -6.46 -11.99
N SER A 15 -8.56 -5.50 -11.07
CA SER A 15 -7.27 -4.85 -10.78
C SER A 15 -6.38 -5.52 -9.72
N VAL A 16 -6.88 -6.47 -8.92
CA VAL A 16 -6.05 -7.07 -7.84
C VAL A 16 -5.20 -8.25 -8.33
N MET A 17 -5.60 -8.92 -9.41
CA MET A 17 -4.95 -10.17 -9.86
C MET A 17 -3.61 -9.96 -10.57
N ALA A 18 -3.36 -8.77 -11.14
CA ALA A 18 -2.12 -8.50 -11.88
C ALA A 18 -0.88 -8.41 -10.98
N GLN A 19 -1.05 -8.24 -9.67
CA GLN A 19 0.06 -8.27 -8.72
C GLN A 19 0.53 -9.67 -8.34
N ASN A 20 -0.28 -10.70 -8.56
CA ASN A 20 0.00 -12.06 -8.09
C ASN A 20 1.25 -12.70 -8.73
N ASN A 21 1.80 -12.12 -9.80
CA ASN A 21 2.99 -12.65 -10.46
C ASN A 21 4.30 -12.06 -9.93
N VAL A 22 4.25 -10.92 -9.24
CA VAL A 22 5.44 -10.27 -8.68
C VAL A 22 5.73 -10.87 -7.31
N HIS A 23 6.94 -11.34 -7.09
CA HIS A 23 7.33 -11.97 -5.84
C HIS A 23 8.77 -11.63 -5.48
N ILE A 24 9.04 -11.59 -4.18
CA ILE A 24 10.38 -11.40 -3.64
C ILE A 24 11.30 -12.51 -4.17
N GLY A 25 12.52 -12.13 -4.57
CA GLY A 25 13.53 -13.02 -5.14
C GLY A 25 13.47 -13.14 -6.68
N MET A 26 12.50 -12.51 -7.35
CA MET A 26 12.51 -12.44 -8.82
C MET A 26 13.64 -11.52 -9.33
N SER A 27 14.04 -11.72 -10.58
CA SER A 27 15.02 -10.92 -11.29
C SER A 27 14.41 -9.68 -11.96
N GLU A 28 15.24 -8.71 -12.31
CA GLU A 28 14.83 -7.50 -13.04
C GLU A 28 14.17 -7.85 -14.38
N ALA A 29 14.69 -8.87 -15.07
CA ALA A 29 14.16 -9.35 -16.34
C ALA A 29 12.74 -9.94 -16.20
N GLU A 30 12.48 -10.68 -15.14
CA GLU A 30 11.14 -11.20 -14.85
C GLU A 30 10.17 -10.05 -14.56
N LEU A 31 10.56 -9.05 -13.77
CA LEU A 31 9.71 -7.87 -13.51
C LEU A 31 9.39 -7.08 -14.79
N GLN A 32 10.39 -6.83 -15.63
CA GLN A 32 10.21 -6.12 -16.90
C GLN A 32 9.38 -6.93 -17.92
N SER A 33 9.26 -8.25 -17.74
CA SER A 33 8.36 -9.08 -18.55
C SER A 33 6.89 -8.92 -18.13
N GLU A 34 6.64 -8.67 -16.85
CA GLU A 34 5.29 -8.42 -16.30
C GLU A 34 4.82 -6.99 -16.59
N PHE A 35 5.70 -5.99 -16.48
CA PHE A 35 5.35 -4.59 -16.69
C PHE A 35 6.19 -3.92 -17.76
N LYS A 36 5.51 -3.22 -18.67
CA LYS A 36 6.15 -2.38 -19.68
C LYS A 36 6.28 -0.94 -19.18
N ASN A 37 7.35 -0.25 -19.59
CA ASN A 37 7.59 1.16 -19.33
C ASN A 37 7.69 1.54 -17.84
N LEU A 38 8.35 0.70 -17.04
CA LEU A 38 8.71 1.08 -15.68
C LEU A 38 9.74 2.20 -15.70
N GLU A 39 9.57 3.20 -14.84
CA GLU A 39 10.64 4.16 -14.58
C GLU A 39 11.71 3.50 -13.71
N GLN A 40 12.98 3.80 -13.96
CA GLN A 40 14.10 3.19 -13.25
C GLN A 40 14.93 4.28 -12.58
N SER A 41 15.31 4.02 -11.33
CA SER A 41 16.31 4.79 -10.61
C SER A 41 17.35 3.87 -9.98
N THR A 42 18.56 4.39 -9.76
CA THR A 42 19.64 3.67 -9.11
C THR A 42 20.20 4.52 -7.98
N TYR A 43 20.38 3.91 -6.82
CA TYR A 43 21.01 4.54 -5.67
C TYR A 43 21.90 3.52 -4.97
N GLU A 44 23.18 3.85 -4.80
CA GLU A 44 24.22 2.95 -4.28
C GLU A 44 24.23 1.60 -5.00
N ASN A 45 24.04 0.49 -4.27
CA ASN A 45 23.99 -0.88 -4.78
C ASN A 45 22.56 -1.35 -5.12
N THR A 46 21.60 -0.42 -5.22
CA THR A 46 20.18 -0.76 -5.40
C THR A 46 19.59 -0.16 -6.66
N VAL A 47 18.70 -0.90 -7.30
CA VAL A 47 17.91 -0.46 -8.45
C VAL A 47 16.44 -0.47 -8.06
N THR A 48 15.74 0.62 -8.28
CA THR A 48 14.29 0.70 -8.02
C THR A 48 13.56 0.96 -9.31
N TYR A 49 12.58 0.11 -9.60
CA TYR A 49 11.59 0.35 -10.64
C TYR A 49 10.31 0.92 -10.03
N THR A 50 9.69 1.90 -10.68
CA THR A 50 8.40 2.45 -10.24
C THR A 50 7.31 2.28 -11.28
N ARG A 51 6.07 2.12 -10.79
CA ARG A 51 4.86 2.00 -11.60
C ARG A 51 3.71 2.80 -10.96
N PRO A 52 3.21 3.85 -11.63
CA PRO A 52 2.02 4.56 -11.16
C PRO A 52 0.81 3.65 -11.03
N ASP A 53 0.00 3.88 -9.99
CA ASP A 53 -1.21 3.13 -9.71
C ASP A 53 -2.16 3.93 -8.80
N THR A 54 -3.43 3.56 -8.82
CA THR A 54 -4.48 4.18 -8.00
C THR A 54 -5.17 3.12 -7.16
N LEU A 55 -4.95 3.15 -5.85
CA LEU A 55 -5.58 2.21 -4.93
C LEU A 55 -6.68 2.91 -4.17
N TYR A 56 -7.92 2.49 -4.41
CA TYR A 56 -9.10 3.03 -3.70
C TYR A 56 -9.25 4.56 -3.77
N GLY A 57 -8.85 5.15 -4.90
CA GLY A 57 -8.90 6.60 -5.12
C GLY A 57 -7.67 7.35 -4.61
N LEU A 58 -6.64 6.63 -4.15
CA LEU A 58 -5.37 7.20 -3.73
C LEU A 58 -4.30 6.93 -4.80
N ASP A 59 -3.93 7.98 -5.53
CA ASP A 59 -2.91 7.92 -6.59
C ASP A 59 -1.51 7.92 -5.97
N SER A 60 -0.71 6.92 -6.31
CA SER A 60 0.72 6.89 -5.98
C SER A 60 1.46 5.94 -6.92
N GLU A 61 2.57 5.36 -6.47
CA GLU A 61 3.39 4.45 -7.23
C GLU A 61 3.75 3.22 -6.42
N TRP A 62 3.79 2.08 -7.12
CA TRP A 62 4.49 0.90 -6.65
C TRP A 62 5.97 1.04 -6.91
N GLY A 63 6.80 0.79 -5.89
CA GLY A 63 8.23 0.63 -6.00
C GLY A 63 8.63 -0.84 -5.90
N TYR A 64 9.54 -1.27 -6.76
CA TYR A 64 10.13 -2.59 -6.80
C TYR A 64 11.64 -2.44 -6.67
N LYS A 65 12.17 -2.66 -5.47
CA LYS A 65 13.58 -2.45 -5.15
C LYS A 65 14.37 -3.75 -5.26
N PHE A 66 15.45 -3.68 -6.02
CA PHE A 66 16.41 -4.74 -6.24
C PHE A 66 17.71 -4.44 -5.51
N GLU A 67 18.25 -5.48 -4.88
CA GLU A 67 19.58 -5.53 -4.29
C GLU A 67 20.21 -6.87 -4.69
N ASP A 68 21.49 -6.87 -5.04
CA ASP A 68 22.17 -8.06 -5.57
C ASP A 68 21.41 -8.76 -6.72
N HIS A 69 20.82 -7.95 -7.61
CA HIS A 69 20.02 -8.37 -8.78
C HIS A 69 18.73 -9.13 -8.44
N LYS A 70 18.25 -9.04 -7.20
CA LYS A 70 17.05 -9.71 -6.71
C LYS A 70 16.07 -8.73 -6.09
N LEU A 71 14.79 -8.86 -6.42
CA LEU A 71 13.72 -8.07 -5.82
C LEU A 71 13.66 -8.40 -4.33
N ASN A 72 13.92 -7.43 -3.46
CA ASN A 72 13.95 -7.64 -2.01
C ASN A 72 12.90 -6.83 -1.25
N TRP A 73 12.28 -5.84 -1.91
CA TRP A 73 11.23 -5.02 -1.32
C TRP A 73 10.26 -4.53 -2.40
N ILE A 74 8.98 -4.75 -2.16
CA ILE A 74 7.87 -4.17 -2.92
C ILE A 74 7.13 -3.22 -2.00
N TYR A 75 6.87 -2.00 -2.44
CA TYR A 75 6.14 -1.02 -1.62
C TYR A 75 5.18 -0.18 -2.43
N PHE A 76 4.14 0.29 -1.75
CA PHE A 76 3.27 1.38 -2.19
C PHE A 76 3.17 2.36 -1.03
N MET A 77 3.35 3.64 -1.29
CA MET A 77 3.35 4.66 -0.23
C MET A 77 2.66 5.90 -0.72
N ARG A 78 1.65 6.38 0.01
CA ARG A 78 0.95 7.63 -0.30
C ARG A 78 0.98 8.55 0.92
N TYR A 79 1.41 9.79 0.69
CA TYR A 79 1.40 10.89 1.67
C TYR A 79 0.24 11.85 1.41
N GLU A 80 -0.43 12.33 2.46
CA GLU A 80 -1.34 13.47 2.41
C GLU A 80 -0.85 14.59 3.31
N ASP A 81 -0.75 15.79 2.76
CA ASP A 81 -0.36 16.99 3.50
C ASP A 81 -1.60 17.82 3.89
N GLU A 82 -2.73 17.62 3.20
CA GLU A 82 -4.00 18.25 3.56
C GLU A 82 -4.71 17.47 4.68
N LEU A 83 -4.48 17.91 5.92
CA LEU A 83 -4.97 17.24 7.13
C LEU A 83 -6.42 17.61 7.44
N THR A 84 -7.35 16.96 6.76
CA THR A 84 -8.79 17.09 7.02
C THR A 84 -9.39 15.78 7.50
N ASP A 85 -10.50 15.87 8.24
CA ASP A 85 -11.29 14.68 8.63
C ASP A 85 -11.75 13.87 7.41
N ALA A 86 -12.04 14.53 6.28
CA ALA A 86 -12.42 13.87 5.04
C ALA A 86 -11.28 13.04 4.43
N ASN A 87 -10.07 13.60 4.39
CA ASN A 87 -8.88 12.87 3.91
C ASN A 87 -8.51 11.75 4.88
N PHE A 88 -8.56 11.99 6.19
CA PHE A 88 -8.33 10.96 7.20
C PHE A 88 -9.26 9.75 7.00
N LYS A 89 -10.57 10.00 6.83
CA LYS A 89 -11.56 8.95 6.56
C LYS A 89 -11.28 8.22 5.26
N SER A 90 -10.92 8.93 4.20
CA SER A 90 -10.56 8.33 2.91
C SER A 90 -9.38 7.37 3.02
N TYR A 91 -8.34 7.74 3.77
CA TYR A 91 -7.17 6.89 4.01
C TYR A 91 -7.50 5.68 4.90
N LEU A 92 -8.30 5.88 5.96
CA LEU A 92 -8.77 4.79 6.81
C LEU A 92 -9.58 3.77 6.00
N GLU A 93 -10.53 4.23 5.20
CA GLU A 93 -11.34 3.35 4.34
C GLU A 93 -10.48 2.60 3.31
N ALA A 94 -9.50 3.27 2.69
CA ALA A 94 -8.59 2.62 1.75
C ALA A 94 -7.76 1.54 2.45
N CYS A 95 -7.22 1.82 3.64
CA CYS A 95 -6.48 0.86 4.44
C CYS A 95 -7.34 -0.37 4.80
N GLU A 96 -8.57 -0.17 5.26
CA GLU A 96 -9.49 -1.26 5.60
C GLU A 96 -9.84 -2.12 4.38
N LYS A 97 -10.05 -1.52 3.21
CA LYS A 97 -10.30 -2.25 1.96
C LYS A 97 -9.08 -3.03 1.49
N LEU A 98 -7.88 -2.45 1.57
CA LEU A 98 -6.62 -3.13 1.27
C LEU A 98 -6.40 -4.34 2.19
N ILE A 99 -6.59 -4.17 3.50
CA ILE A 99 -6.48 -5.27 4.47
C ILE A 99 -7.48 -6.38 4.13
N LYS A 100 -8.72 -6.02 3.76
CA LYS A 100 -9.74 -6.99 3.35
C LYS A 100 -9.37 -7.75 2.07
N ASP A 101 -8.73 -7.10 1.11
CA ASP A 101 -8.27 -7.74 -0.12
C ASP A 101 -7.10 -8.68 0.12
N TYR A 102 -6.09 -8.23 0.86
CA TYR A 102 -4.95 -9.08 1.22
C TYR A 102 -5.40 -10.24 2.13
N THR A 103 -6.39 -10.02 2.99
CA THR A 103 -7.01 -11.10 3.78
C THR A 103 -7.67 -12.16 2.90
N ARG A 104 -8.27 -11.76 1.77
CA ARG A 104 -8.91 -12.69 0.83
C ARG A 104 -7.89 -13.57 0.09
N ILE A 105 -6.69 -13.04 -0.13
CA ILE A 105 -5.62 -13.70 -0.88
C ILE A 105 -4.78 -14.58 0.05
N TYR A 106 -4.29 -14.02 1.16
CA TYR A 106 -3.30 -14.64 2.04
C TYR A 106 -3.88 -15.20 3.35
N GLY A 107 -5.18 -15.09 3.56
CA GLY A 107 -5.82 -15.44 4.84
C GLY A 107 -5.74 -14.31 5.86
N VAL A 108 -6.25 -14.56 7.07
CA VAL A 108 -6.27 -13.52 8.14
C VAL A 108 -4.85 -13.08 8.52
N PRO A 109 -4.62 -11.79 8.83
CA PRO A 109 -3.32 -11.33 9.28
C PRO A 109 -2.93 -11.95 10.62
N ASP A 110 -1.64 -12.19 10.81
CA ASP A 110 -1.06 -12.71 12.05
C ASP A 110 -1.19 -11.70 13.20
N SER A 111 -1.19 -10.40 12.88
CA SER A 111 -1.47 -9.35 13.87
C SER A 111 -2.20 -8.16 13.26
N ILE A 112 -3.05 -7.54 14.07
CA ILE A 112 -3.71 -6.28 13.77
C ILE A 112 -3.44 -5.32 14.93
N ILE A 113 -2.95 -4.13 14.63
CA ILE A 113 -2.78 -3.04 15.59
C ILE A 113 -3.89 -2.03 15.31
N ASN A 114 -4.78 -1.85 16.29
CA ASN A 114 -5.83 -0.84 16.23
C ASN A 114 -5.36 0.37 17.02
N GLY A 115 -5.05 1.45 16.32
CA GLY A 115 -4.72 2.73 16.92
C GLY A 115 -5.94 3.64 17.04
N ASP A 116 -5.72 4.96 16.99
CA ASP A 116 -6.81 5.93 17.06
C ASP A 116 -7.42 6.15 15.66
N LYS A 117 -8.70 5.82 15.51
CA LYS A 117 -9.46 5.95 14.27
C LYS A 117 -10.25 7.27 14.18
N THR A 118 -9.98 8.21 15.08
CA THR A 118 -10.62 9.53 15.08
C THR A 118 -9.62 10.57 14.64
N PHE A 119 -9.98 11.39 13.65
CA PHE A 119 -9.14 12.52 13.26
C PHE A 119 -9.00 13.51 14.42
N LYS A 120 -7.75 13.88 14.69
CA LYS A 120 -7.36 14.94 15.63
C LYS A 120 -6.58 15.97 14.84
N ASP A 121 -7.08 17.20 14.81
CA ASP A 121 -6.41 18.29 14.13
C ASP A 121 -5.19 18.73 14.96
N PRO A 122 -3.94 18.58 14.48
CA PRO A 122 -2.75 18.89 15.25
C PRO A 122 -2.59 20.40 15.53
N TYR A 123 -3.32 21.26 14.81
CA TYR A 123 -3.35 22.70 15.03
C TYR A 123 -4.39 23.13 16.08
N ILE A 124 -5.26 22.22 16.50
CA ILE A 124 -6.24 22.42 17.58
C ILE A 124 -5.84 21.62 18.82
N GLU A 125 -5.57 20.33 18.66
CA GLU A 125 -5.12 19.39 19.70
C GLU A 125 -3.71 18.92 19.36
N ARG A 126 -2.70 19.42 20.07
CA ARG A 126 -1.31 19.05 19.79
C ARG A 126 -1.05 17.56 20.08
N HIS A 127 -0.51 16.83 19.10
CA HIS A 127 -0.01 15.47 19.25
C HIS A 127 1.24 15.23 18.37
N TRP A 128 1.92 14.10 18.51
CA TRP A 128 3.14 13.75 17.75
C TRP A 128 2.87 12.70 16.66
N GLY A 129 1.70 12.78 16.04
CA GLY A 129 1.15 11.66 15.28
C GLY A 129 0.67 10.50 16.16
N TYR A 130 0.12 9.48 15.52
CA TYR A 130 -0.35 8.23 16.14
C TYR A 130 -0.60 7.18 15.06
N ASP A 131 -0.50 5.91 15.45
CA ASP A 131 -0.95 4.80 14.62
C ASP A 131 -2.48 4.84 14.49
N VAL A 132 -2.99 4.52 13.29
CA VAL A 132 -4.43 4.46 13.04
C VAL A 132 -4.86 3.00 12.87
N LEU A 133 -4.26 2.30 11.92
CA LEU A 133 -4.55 0.89 11.65
C LEU A 133 -3.34 0.22 10.99
N GLU A 134 -3.01 -0.97 11.44
CA GLU A 134 -1.97 -1.79 10.83
C GLU A 134 -2.37 -3.26 10.83
N ALA A 135 -2.08 -3.96 9.73
CA ALA A 135 -2.18 -5.41 9.63
C ALA A 135 -0.86 -6.00 9.12
N ARG A 136 -0.45 -7.14 9.70
CA ARG A 136 0.79 -7.83 9.34
C ARG A 136 0.54 -9.29 9.03
N TRP A 137 1.20 -9.79 7.99
CA TRP A 137 1.38 -11.19 7.69
C TRP A 137 2.87 -11.51 7.79
N TYR A 138 3.22 -12.54 8.56
CA TYR A 138 4.60 -12.95 8.82
C TYR A 138 5.14 -13.96 7.80
N ASP A 139 4.26 -14.73 7.18
CA ASP A 139 4.60 -15.67 6.09
C ASP A 139 3.39 -15.82 5.14
N ALA A 140 3.16 -14.80 4.31
CA ALA A 140 2.22 -14.83 3.21
C ALA A 140 2.97 -15.22 1.92
N ASP A 141 2.86 -16.48 1.51
CA ASP A 141 3.54 -17.05 0.35
C ASP A 141 5.05 -16.78 0.30
N GLY A 142 5.72 -16.91 1.45
CA GLY A 142 7.16 -16.66 1.56
C GLY A 142 7.53 -15.20 1.83
N MET A 143 6.55 -14.30 1.97
CA MET A 143 6.77 -12.87 2.20
C MET A 143 6.24 -12.42 3.56
N LYS A 144 6.87 -11.38 4.10
CA LYS A 144 6.27 -10.54 5.15
C LYS A 144 5.50 -9.41 4.48
N ILE A 145 4.25 -9.20 4.87
CA ILE A 145 3.39 -8.13 4.35
C ILE A 145 2.95 -7.24 5.51
N LYS A 146 3.03 -5.93 5.32
CA LYS A 146 2.54 -4.93 6.27
C LYS A 146 1.71 -3.89 5.51
N ILE A 147 0.47 -3.69 5.95
CA ILE A 147 -0.40 -2.63 5.44
C ILE A 147 -0.70 -1.71 6.61
N ARG A 148 -0.43 -0.42 6.44
CA ARG A 148 -0.52 0.55 7.54
C ARG A 148 -1.06 1.88 7.10
N PHE A 149 -1.99 2.42 7.88
CA PHE A 149 -2.31 3.84 7.92
C PHE A 149 -1.82 4.44 9.24
N THR A 150 -0.99 5.49 9.15
CA THR A 150 -0.47 6.24 10.30
C THR A 150 -0.68 7.73 10.07
N PHE A 151 -1.00 8.46 11.14
CA PHE A 151 -0.88 9.91 11.19
C PHE A 151 0.54 10.21 11.66
N MET A 152 1.44 10.59 10.77
CA MET A 152 2.81 10.98 11.12
C MET A 152 2.83 12.43 11.59
N GLY A 153 3.58 12.72 12.66
CA GLY A 153 3.77 14.09 13.14
C GLY A 153 5.13 14.28 13.84
N GLY A 154 5.81 15.38 13.54
CA GLY A 154 7.10 15.67 14.14
C GLY A 154 7.67 17.01 13.69
N LYS A 155 8.29 17.76 14.61
CA LYS A 155 8.96 19.04 14.33
C LYS A 155 8.09 20.10 13.59
N GLY A 156 6.77 20.01 13.71
CA GLY A 156 5.82 20.92 13.06
C GLY A 156 5.34 20.45 11.69
N GLU A 157 5.80 19.28 11.23
CA GLU A 157 5.35 18.63 10.00
C GLU A 157 4.43 17.47 10.34
N TYR A 158 3.40 17.26 9.52
CA TYR A 158 2.34 16.30 9.75
C TYR A 158 1.81 15.77 8.43
N HIS A 159 1.61 14.46 8.37
CA HIS A 159 1.18 13.77 7.14
C HIS A 159 0.27 12.59 7.48
N PHE A 160 -0.73 12.33 6.64
CA PHE A 160 -1.31 10.99 6.58
C PHE A 160 -0.42 10.12 5.71
N ILE A 161 -0.15 8.89 6.15
CA ILE A 161 0.68 7.95 5.39
C ILE A 161 -0.04 6.62 5.31
N LEU A 162 -0.37 6.19 4.09
CA LEU A 162 -0.77 4.82 3.79
C LEU A 162 0.40 4.09 3.16
N THR A 163 0.82 2.96 3.76
CA THR A 163 1.86 2.09 3.20
C THR A 163 1.37 0.66 3.01
N ILE A 164 1.87 0.04 1.95
CA ILE A 164 1.91 -1.40 1.76
C ILE A 164 3.38 -1.74 1.60
N ASP A 165 3.91 -2.60 2.44
CA ASP A 165 5.29 -3.07 2.40
C ASP A 165 5.30 -4.58 2.31
N MET A 166 6.07 -5.13 1.37
CA MET A 166 6.29 -6.56 1.21
C MET A 166 7.78 -6.87 1.15
N PHE A 167 8.25 -7.77 2.00
CA PHE A 167 9.65 -8.15 2.12
C PHE A 167 9.80 -9.67 2.08
N ASP A 168 11.04 -10.14 1.91
CA ASP A 168 11.37 -11.53 2.19
C ASP A 168 11.00 -11.88 3.64
N LYS A 169 10.47 -13.08 3.88
CA LYS A 169 10.09 -13.47 5.24
C LYS A 169 11.24 -13.53 6.24
N SER A 170 12.48 -13.70 5.76
CA SER A 170 13.67 -13.65 6.59
C SER A 170 14.12 -12.22 6.94
N TYR A 171 13.51 -11.19 6.35
CA TYR A 171 13.86 -9.80 6.64
C TYR A 171 13.69 -9.50 8.14
N PRO A 172 14.69 -8.92 8.83
CA PRO A 172 14.71 -8.88 10.29
C PRO A 172 13.70 -7.91 10.91
N TYR A 173 13.12 -6.98 10.14
CA TYR A 173 12.26 -5.91 10.64
C TYR A 173 10.82 -5.98 10.09
N PHE A 174 9.94 -5.19 10.73
CA PHE A 174 8.62 -4.79 10.24
C PHE A 174 8.52 -3.27 10.23
#